data_AF-A0A4Q6C6K5-F1
#
_entry.id   AF-A0A4Q6C6K5-F1
#
_cell.length_a   1.000
_cell.length_b   1.000
_cell.length_c   1.000
_cell.angle_alpha   90.00
_cell.angle_beta   90.00
_cell.angle_gamma   90.00
#
_symmetry.space_group_name_H-M   'P 1'
#
loop_
_entity.id
_entity.type
_entity.pdbx_description
1 polymer ?
#
loop_
_entity_poly.entity_id
_entity_poly.type
_entity_poly.pdbx_seq_one_letter_code
_entity_poly.pdbx_strand_id
1 'polypeptide(L)' 'MRLLSLDAHGRVLDWINWQDATCLYARDAVAWTLGDPCLRVHGGTCR' A
#
# COMPACT_ATOMS: atom_id res chain seq x y z
N MET A 1 -6.73 7.14 -6.73
CA MET A 1 -5.74 7.64 -5.75
C MET A 1 -4.41 6.96 -6.02
N ARG A 2 -3.29 7.68 -5.98
CA ARG A 2 -1.96 7.08 -6.11
C ARG A 2 -1.20 7.22 -4.79
N LEU A 3 -0.41 6.22 -4.41
CA LEU A 3 0.44 6.22 -3.23
C LEU A 3 1.91 6.14 -3.65
N LEU A 4 2.78 6.82 -2.91
CA LEU A 4 4.21 6.77 -3.15
C LEU A 4 4.78 5.44 -2.64
N SER A 5 5.34 4.64 -3.54
CA SER A 5 6.05 3.40 -3.21
C SER A 5 7.52 3.71 -2.91
N LEU A 6 8.01 3.10 -1.85
CA LEU A 6 9.37 3.27 -1.33
C LEU A 6 10.03 1.90 -1.21
N ASP A 7 11.34 1.83 -1.39
CA ASP A 7 12.11 0.66 -0.98
C ASP A 7 12.20 0.57 0.56
N ALA A 8 12.76 -0.54 1.06
CA ALA A 8 12.91 -0.76 2.51
C ALA A 8 13.75 0.33 3.22
N HIS A 9 14.58 1.09 2.49
CA HIS A 9 15.43 2.15 3.02
C HIS A 9 14.81 3.56 2.87
N GLY A 10 13.62 3.68 2.28
CA GLY A 10 12.91 4.95 2.11
C GLY A 10 13.25 5.68 0.81
N ARG A 11 13.89 5.01 -0.15
CA ARG A 11 14.12 5.59 -1.47
C ARG A 11 12.86 5.50 -2.31
N VAL A 12 12.56 6.57 -3.04
CA VAL A 12 11.41 6.65 -3.94
C VAL A 12 11.57 5.68 -5.10
N LEU A 13 10.52 4.89 -5.36
CA LEU A 13 10.42 4.01 -6.53
C LEU A 13 9.47 4.59 -7.57
N ASP A 14 8.16 4.61 -7.28
CA ASP A 14 7.13 5.12 -8.19
C ASP A 14 5.82 5.41 -7.43
N TRP A 15 4.86 6.05 -8.10
CA TRP A 15 3.50 6.23 -7.63
C TRP A 15 2.59 5.07 -8.09
N ILE A 16 2.18 4.20 -7.18
CA ILE A 16 1.34 3.03 -7.47
C ILE A 16 -0.14 3.32 -7.21
N ASN A 17 -1.05 2.52 -7.78
CA ASN A 17 -2.47 2.65 -7.49
C ASN A 17 -2.81 2.09 -6.10
N TRP A 18 -3.90 2.56 -5.50
CA TRP A 18 -4.32 2.12 -4.17
C TRP A 18 -4.66 0.63 -4.11
N GLN A 19 -5.16 0.05 -5.20
CA GLN A 19 -5.42 -1.39 -5.28
C GLN A 19 -4.12 -2.19 -5.16
N ASP A 20 -3.06 -1.77 -5.85
CA ASP A 20 -1.75 -2.44 -5.80
C ASP A 20 -1.15 -2.34 -4.39
N ALA A 21 -1.20 -1.16 -3.79
CA ALA A 21 -0.77 -0.94 -2.41
C ALA A 21 -1.54 -1.83 -1.41
N THR A 22 -2.87 -1.97 -1.62
CA THR A 22 -3.71 -2.83 -0.78
C THR A 22 -3.32 -4.30 -0.91
N CYS A 23 -3.01 -4.77 -2.12
CA CYS A 23 -2.51 -6.12 -2.36
C CYS A 23 -1.19 -6.40 -1.65
N LEU A 24 -0.25 -5.44 -1.64
CA LEU A 24 1.00 -5.58 -0.90
C LEU A 24 0.75 -5.64 0.61
N TYR A 25 -0.08 -4.73 1.13
CA TYR A 25 -0.42 -4.68 2.55
C TYR A 25 -1.10 -5.98 3.02
N ALA A 26 -2.07 -6.50 2.25
CA ALA A 26 -2.77 -7.74 2.58
C ALA A 26 -1.90 -9.00 2.53
N ARG A 27 -0.72 -8.93 1.91
CA ARG A 27 0.26 -10.01 1.80
C ARG A 27 1.41 -9.88 2.81
N ASP A 28 1.30 -8.95 3.76
CA ASP A 28 2.39 -8.60 4.68
C ASP A 28 3.69 -8.20 3.95
N ALA A 29 3.57 -7.64 2.74
CA ALA A 29 4.69 -7.24 1.88
C ALA A 29 5.06 -5.75 2.01
N VAL A 30 4.72 -5.13 3.15
CA VAL A 30 5.01 -3.72 3.46
C VAL A 30 5.89 -3.68 4.70
N ALA A 31 7.14 -3.22 4.55
CA ALA A 31 8.09 -3.18 5.65
C ALA A 31 7.76 -2.09 6.69
N TRP A 32 7.21 -0.96 6.24
CA TRP A 32 6.80 0.17 7.07
C TRP A 32 5.91 1.13 6.27
N THR A 33 5.21 2.01 6.98
CA THR A 33 4.37 3.07 6.41
C THR A 33 4.77 4.44 6.97
N LEU A 34 4.43 5.52 6.26
CA LEU A 34 4.72 6.90 6.67
C LEU A 34 3.45 7.74 6.61
N GLY A 35 3.21 8.55 7.65
CA GLY A 35 2.03 9.40 7.77
C GLY A 35 0.80 8.66 8.31
N ASP A 36 -0.35 9.30 8.20
CA ASP A 36 -1.62 8.76 8.69
C ASP A 36 -2.33 7.88 7.64
N PRO A 37 -3.18 6.92 8.07
CA PRO A 37 -4.00 6.14 7.17
C PRO A 37 -4.91 7.03 6.30
N CYS A 38 -4.72 6.96 4.98
CA CYS A 38 -5.45 7.78 4.02
C CYS A 38 -6.72 7.11 3.45
N LEU A 39 -6.85 5.79 3.59
CA LEU A 39 -7.96 4.98 3.08
C LEU A 39 -8.11 3.71 3.94
N ARG A 40 -9.36 3.31 4.18
CA ARG A 40 -9.69 2.00 4.79
C ARG A 40 -10.37 1.13 3.75
N VAL A 41 -9.77 -0.02 3.46
CA VAL A 41 -10.31 -0.99 2.51
C VAL A 41 -10.75 -2.23 3.27
N HIS A 42 -12.00 -2.62 3.10
CA HIS A 42 -12.51 -3.93 3.51
C HIS A 42 -12.33 -4.87 2.33
N GLY A 43 -11.72 -6.04 2.54
CA GLY A 43 -11.41 -7.00 1.48
C GLY A 43 -12.63 -7.48 0.69
N GLY A 44 -12.42 -8.31 -0.33
CA GLY A 44 -13.51 -8.83 -1.15
C GLY A 44 -14.44 -9.77 -0.37
N THR A 45 -15.74 -9.69 -0.66
CA THR A 45 -16.71 -10.72 -0.27
C THR A 45 -16.54 -11.95 -1.16
N CYS A 46 -16.09 -13.06 -0.58
CA CYS A 46 -16.18 -14.37 -1.23
C CYS A 46 -17.66 -14.80 -1.23
N ARG A 47 -18.21 -15.07 -2.41
CA ARG A 47 -19.55 -15.66 -2.57
C ARG A 47 -19.43 -17.04 -3.19
#